data_AF-A0A3D0DA44-F1
#
_entry.id   AF-A0A3D0DA44-F1
#
_cell.length_a   1.000
_cell.length_b   1.000
_cell.length_c   1.000
_cell.angle_alpha   90.00
_cell.angle_beta   90.00
_cell.angle_gamma   90.00
#
_symmetry.space_group_name_H-M   'P 1'
#
loop_
_entity.id
_entity.type
_entity.pdbx_description
1 polymer ?
#
loop_
_entity_poly.entity_id
_entity_poly.type
_entity_poly.pdbx_seq_one_letter_code
_entity_poly.pdbx_strand_id
1 'polypeptide(L)'
;RYNSEWLSELDFRDIIGLASQFTVSQFLQRDNFAQRFSHNDPIFLHEFFYALMQGYDAVALHNDVQIGGTDQTFNILAGRKLQEHFGQRPQILLTFPMLPGTDGVIKMSKSLGNAIGITEPPEDMYGKLMSIPDSAMPIYFDLLSPMHPSEIEAIFSELEAGERHPRDVKMLLARQITEVFHGPEAAERAEEHFKTVFQQRELPEELPIHRLTEPVSLVDLIASLNLASSKSEARRLIQQGGVTLDGEKVGEIDRLVAPSETPVVLRVGKRHFVELVS
;
A
#
# COMPACT_ATOMS: atom_id res chain seq x y z
N ARG A 1 28.53 1.73 9.70
CA ARG A 1 29.81 1.15 9.21
C ARG A 1 29.58 0.70 7.79
N TYR A 2 30.55 0.92 6.90
CA TYR A 2 30.48 0.53 5.50
C TYR A 2 31.31 -0.72 5.27
N ASN A 3 30.83 -1.65 4.44
CA ASN A 3 31.55 -2.91 4.21
C ASN A 3 32.88 -2.75 3.47
N SER A 4 33.10 -1.62 2.82
CA SER A 4 34.41 -1.23 2.30
C SER A 4 35.50 -1.23 3.38
N GLU A 5 35.17 -1.01 4.65
CA GLU A 5 36.12 -1.02 5.78
C GLU A 5 36.86 -2.35 5.94
N TRP A 6 36.29 -3.47 5.51
CA TRP A 6 36.91 -4.80 5.63
C TRP A 6 37.03 -5.54 4.30
N LEU A 7 36.10 -5.31 3.35
CA LEU A 7 36.18 -5.96 2.03
C LEU A 7 37.35 -5.44 1.19
N SER A 8 37.77 -4.18 1.37
CA SER A 8 38.90 -3.61 0.63
C SER A 8 40.26 -4.13 1.09
N GLU A 9 40.31 -4.71 2.29
CA GLU A 9 41.53 -5.30 2.88
C GLU A 9 41.73 -6.77 2.46
N LEU A 10 40.72 -7.39 1.82
CA LEU A 10 40.81 -8.77 1.35
C LEU A 10 41.77 -8.88 0.18
N ASP A 11 42.78 -9.74 0.32
CA ASP A 11 43.66 -10.07 -0.80
C ASP A 11 43.07 -11.20 -1.67
N PHE A 12 43.74 -11.51 -2.78
CA PHE A 12 43.27 -12.56 -3.68
C PHE A 12 43.30 -13.95 -3.04
N ARG A 13 44.20 -14.19 -2.09
CA ARG A 13 44.28 -15.46 -1.36
C ARG A 13 43.08 -15.60 -0.43
N ASP A 14 42.67 -14.53 0.24
CA ASP A 14 41.47 -14.51 1.07
C ASP A 14 40.23 -14.81 0.24
N ILE A 15 40.09 -14.16 -0.93
CA ILE A 15 38.97 -14.41 -1.85
C ILE A 15 38.93 -15.87 -2.31
N ILE A 16 40.07 -16.48 -2.64
CA ILE A 16 40.14 -17.92 -2.95
C ILE A 16 39.70 -18.75 -1.74
N GLY A 17 40.13 -18.39 -0.53
CA GLY A 17 39.71 -19.02 0.72
C GLY A 17 38.19 -19.02 0.88
N LEU A 18 37.56 -17.84 0.71
CA LEU A 18 36.11 -17.70 0.75
C LEU A 18 35.41 -18.54 -0.34
N ALA A 19 35.88 -18.43 -1.59
CA ALA A 19 35.29 -19.14 -2.73
C ALA A 19 35.38 -20.67 -2.57
N SER A 20 36.45 -21.18 -1.95
CA SER A 20 36.64 -22.62 -1.71
C SER A 20 35.56 -23.23 -0.80
N GLN A 21 34.83 -22.40 -0.05
CA GLN A 21 33.75 -22.85 0.82
C GLN A 21 32.45 -23.12 0.06
N PHE A 22 32.34 -22.82 -1.23
CA PHE A 22 31.09 -22.95 -1.98
C PHE A 22 31.30 -23.69 -3.30
N THR A 23 30.29 -24.43 -3.74
CA THR A 23 30.30 -25.07 -5.06
C THR A 23 29.54 -24.22 -6.07
N VAL A 24 29.95 -24.26 -7.33
CA VAL A 24 29.20 -23.60 -8.42
C VAL A 24 27.76 -24.11 -8.49
N SER A 25 27.53 -25.40 -8.23
CA SER A 25 26.20 -25.99 -8.19
C SER A 25 25.27 -25.33 -7.16
N GLN A 26 25.79 -24.93 -6.00
CA GLN A 26 25.00 -24.22 -4.98
C GLN A 26 24.55 -22.84 -5.48
N PHE A 27 25.40 -22.14 -6.22
CA PHE A 27 25.02 -20.87 -6.83
C PHE A 27 23.97 -21.05 -7.92
N LEU A 28 24.14 -22.05 -8.80
CA LEU A 28 23.23 -22.30 -9.92
C LEU A 28 21.83 -22.77 -9.49
N GLN A 29 21.67 -23.30 -8.27
CA GLN A 29 20.36 -23.66 -7.72
C GLN A 29 19.50 -22.46 -7.31
N ARG A 30 20.09 -21.25 -7.19
CA ARG A 30 19.33 -20.04 -6.84
C ARG A 30 18.41 -19.66 -7.99
N ASP A 31 17.14 -19.35 -7.70
CA ASP A 31 16.09 -19.08 -8.70
C ASP A 31 16.53 -18.17 -9.86
N ASN A 32 17.20 -17.05 -9.57
CA ASN A 32 17.67 -16.12 -10.61
C ASN A 32 18.70 -16.78 -11.56
N PHE A 33 19.68 -17.48 -11.00
CA PHE A 33 20.70 -18.17 -11.79
C PHE A 33 20.13 -19.41 -12.46
N ALA A 34 19.25 -20.16 -11.79
CA ALA A 34 18.57 -21.32 -12.36
C ALA A 34 17.74 -20.94 -13.60
N GLN A 35 16.95 -19.86 -13.51
CA GLN A 35 16.18 -19.34 -14.63
C GLN A 35 17.07 -18.88 -15.77
N ARG A 36 18.09 -18.05 -15.50
CA ARG A 36 19.01 -17.57 -16.54
C ARG A 36 19.76 -18.73 -17.21
N PHE A 37 20.22 -19.68 -16.42
CA PHE A 37 20.89 -20.88 -16.93
C PHE A 37 19.95 -21.71 -17.83
N SER A 38 18.68 -21.87 -17.46
CA SER A 38 17.69 -22.59 -18.30
C SER A 38 17.35 -21.86 -19.61
N HIS A 39 17.41 -20.53 -19.62
CA HIS A 39 17.15 -19.72 -20.81
C HIS A 39 18.40 -19.47 -21.67
N ASN A 40 19.56 -20.04 -21.29
CA ASN A 40 20.87 -19.72 -21.87
C ASN A 40 21.22 -18.22 -21.81
N ASP A 41 20.69 -17.50 -20.82
CA ASP A 41 21.11 -16.13 -20.55
C ASP A 41 22.52 -16.15 -19.94
N PRO A 42 23.39 -15.20 -20.29
CA PRO A 42 24.73 -15.12 -19.72
C PRO A 42 24.68 -15.05 -18.19
N ILE A 43 25.58 -15.75 -17.50
CA ILE A 43 25.84 -15.62 -16.05
C ILE A 43 27.33 -15.31 -15.91
N PHE A 44 27.66 -14.14 -15.37
CA PHE A 44 29.04 -13.71 -15.26
C PHE A 44 29.66 -14.16 -13.94
N LEU A 45 30.93 -14.57 -13.97
CA LEU A 45 31.67 -15.08 -12.80
C LEU A 45 31.62 -14.15 -11.58
N HIS A 46 31.75 -12.84 -11.81
CA HIS A 46 31.76 -11.84 -10.73
C HIS A 46 30.44 -11.77 -9.96
N GLU A 47 29.32 -12.21 -10.53
CA GLU A 47 28.02 -12.23 -9.85
C GLU A 47 28.00 -13.22 -8.67
N PHE A 48 28.84 -14.27 -8.72
CA PHE A 48 28.99 -15.20 -7.60
C PHE A 48 29.73 -14.58 -6.41
N PHE A 49 30.58 -13.57 -6.64
CA PHE A 49 31.31 -12.91 -5.57
C PHE A 49 30.39 -12.15 -4.63
N TYR A 50 29.23 -11.67 -5.10
CA TYR A 50 28.28 -10.95 -4.25
C TYR A 50 27.92 -11.73 -2.96
N ALA A 51 27.61 -13.03 -3.08
CA ALA A 51 27.26 -13.83 -1.90
C ALA A 51 28.46 -14.09 -0.99
N LEU A 52 29.67 -14.17 -1.54
CA LEU A 52 30.89 -14.33 -0.76
C LEU A 52 31.17 -13.06 0.05
N MET A 53 31.06 -11.89 -0.57
CA MET A 53 31.28 -10.60 0.07
C MET A 53 30.23 -10.34 1.15
N GLN A 54 28.95 -10.51 0.83
CA GLN A 54 27.87 -10.36 1.82
C GLN A 54 27.99 -11.39 2.96
N GLY A 55 28.44 -12.61 2.66
CA GLY A 55 28.71 -13.60 3.70
C GLY A 55 29.88 -13.20 4.59
N TYR A 56 30.95 -12.66 4.03
CA TYR A 56 32.09 -12.17 4.79
C TYR A 56 31.75 -10.96 5.66
N ASP A 57 30.77 -10.13 5.28
CA ASP A 57 30.25 -9.07 6.14
C ASP A 57 29.80 -9.62 7.50
N ALA A 58 29.19 -10.81 7.55
CA ALA A 58 28.79 -11.44 8.81
C ALA A 58 29.99 -11.88 9.68
N VAL A 59 31.08 -12.30 9.04
CA VAL A 59 32.34 -12.67 9.71
C VAL A 59 33.01 -11.42 10.30
N ALA A 60 33.12 -10.35 9.51
CA ALA A 60 33.77 -9.10 9.91
C ALA A 60 33.01 -8.36 11.03
N LEU A 61 31.68 -8.47 11.04
CA LEU A 61 30.82 -7.86 12.04
C LEU A 61 30.56 -8.75 13.26
N HIS A 62 30.99 -10.02 13.25
CA HIS A 62 30.66 -11.00 14.29
C HIS A 62 29.15 -11.08 14.56
N ASN A 63 28.35 -11.15 13.49
CA ASN A 63 26.90 -11.12 13.62
C ASN A 63 26.38 -12.32 14.44
N ASP A 64 25.58 -12.05 15.47
CA ASP A 64 24.80 -13.08 16.16
C ASP A 64 23.47 -13.36 15.45
N VAL A 65 22.88 -12.34 14.83
CA VAL A 65 21.59 -12.41 14.12
C VAL A 65 21.69 -11.58 12.84
N GLN A 66 21.23 -12.13 11.72
CA GLN A 66 21.07 -11.38 10.48
C GLN A 66 19.64 -11.54 9.94
N ILE A 67 19.08 -10.39 9.55
CA ILE A 67 17.71 -10.24 9.09
C ILE A 67 17.73 -9.91 7.60
N GLY A 68 16.80 -10.46 6.82
CA GLY A 68 16.61 -10.06 5.42
C GLY A 68 15.32 -10.59 4.80
N GLY A 69 15.10 -10.27 3.52
CA GLY A 69 14.02 -10.87 2.75
C GLY A 69 14.28 -12.34 2.45
N THR A 70 13.24 -13.10 2.12
CA THR A 70 13.37 -14.51 1.70
C THR A 70 14.26 -14.68 0.46
N ASP A 71 14.36 -13.67 -0.40
CA ASP A 71 15.27 -13.61 -1.55
C ASP A 71 16.76 -13.56 -1.15
N GLN A 72 17.07 -13.14 0.07
CA GLN A 72 18.43 -13.06 0.61
C GLN A 72 18.87 -14.31 1.38
N THR A 73 17.99 -15.31 1.55
CA THR A 73 18.24 -16.51 2.38
C THR A 73 19.59 -17.16 2.08
N PHE A 74 19.92 -17.35 0.79
CA PHE A 74 21.21 -17.95 0.40
C PHE A 74 22.41 -17.12 0.86
N ASN A 75 22.38 -15.80 0.66
CA ASN A 75 23.51 -14.94 0.99
C ASN A 75 23.72 -14.88 2.51
N ILE A 76 22.63 -14.87 3.28
CA ILE A 76 22.71 -14.89 4.75
C ILE A 76 23.24 -16.27 5.24
N LEU A 77 22.83 -17.37 4.61
CA LEU A 77 23.37 -18.70 4.90
C LEU A 77 24.85 -18.82 4.54
N ALA A 78 25.29 -18.12 3.49
CA ALA A 78 26.71 -18.03 3.14
C ALA A 78 27.51 -17.39 4.29
N GLY A 79 26.99 -16.32 4.90
CA GLY A 79 27.61 -15.72 6.08
C GLY A 79 27.71 -16.67 7.27
N ARG A 80 26.63 -17.41 7.54
CA ARG A 80 26.61 -18.43 8.58
C ARG A 80 27.70 -19.50 8.36
N LYS A 81 27.81 -20.01 7.13
CA LYS A 81 28.83 -21.00 6.76
C LYS A 81 30.24 -20.45 6.88
N LEU A 82 30.46 -19.21 6.46
CA LEU A 82 31.76 -18.56 6.58
C LEU A 82 32.14 -18.34 8.05
N GLN A 83 31.20 -17.93 8.91
CA GLN A 83 31.46 -17.84 10.36
C GLN A 83 31.93 -19.17 10.94
N GLU A 84 31.30 -20.29 10.58
CA GLU A 84 31.77 -21.63 10.98
C GLU A 84 33.20 -21.92 10.50
N HIS A 85 33.50 -21.58 9.25
CA HIS A 85 34.84 -21.72 8.68
C HIS A 85 35.90 -20.92 9.45
N PHE A 86 35.59 -19.69 9.85
CA PHE A 86 36.46 -18.83 10.65
C PHE A 86 36.43 -19.13 12.16
N GLY A 87 35.78 -20.23 12.59
CA GLY A 87 35.70 -20.63 14.00
C GLY A 87 34.83 -19.72 14.86
N GLN A 88 34.01 -18.86 14.24
CA GLN A 88 33.05 -18.01 14.93
C GLN A 88 31.76 -18.78 15.23
N ARG A 89 30.96 -18.24 16.17
CA ARG A 89 29.61 -18.74 16.40
C ARG A 89 28.74 -18.37 15.19
N PRO A 90 28.08 -19.33 14.53
CA PRO A 90 27.23 -19.04 13.38
C PRO A 90 25.95 -18.27 13.74
N GLN A 91 25.67 -17.22 12.98
CA GLN A 91 24.52 -16.33 13.13
C GLN A 91 23.18 -17.04 12.98
N ILE A 92 22.17 -16.54 13.70
CA ILE A 92 20.76 -16.89 13.50
C ILE A 92 20.22 -16.10 12.31
N LEU A 93 19.45 -16.78 11.46
CA LEU A 93 18.79 -16.17 10.33
C LEU A 93 17.32 -15.93 10.64
N LEU A 94 16.86 -14.71 10.37
CA LEU A 94 15.44 -14.36 10.36
C LEU A 94 15.10 -13.80 8.99
N THR A 95 14.12 -14.41 8.33
CA THR A 95 13.65 -13.97 7.02
C THR A 95 12.22 -13.50 7.06
N PHE A 96 11.94 -12.44 6.32
CA PHE A 96 10.60 -11.89 6.13
C PHE A 96 10.11 -12.16 4.71
N PRO A 97 8.81 -12.43 4.52
CA PRO A 97 8.24 -12.60 3.19
C PRO A 97 8.38 -11.32 2.37
N MET A 98 8.37 -11.47 1.05
CA MET A 98 8.43 -10.33 0.14
C MET A 98 7.10 -9.59 0.16
N LEU A 99 7.16 -8.28 0.36
CA LEU A 99 5.99 -7.41 0.25
C LEU A 99 5.56 -7.30 -1.22
N PRO A 100 4.30 -7.60 -1.57
CA PRO A 100 3.79 -7.40 -2.92
C PRO A 100 3.64 -5.91 -3.23
N GLY A 101 3.73 -5.54 -4.51
CA GLY A 101 3.50 -4.16 -4.96
C GLY A 101 2.02 -3.77 -4.95
N THR A 102 1.70 -2.67 -5.61
CA THR A 102 0.32 -2.15 -5.72
C THR A 102 -0.63 -3.08 -6.46
N ASP A 103 -0.14 -4.08 -7.19
CA ASP A 103 -0.95 -5.15 -7.81
C ASP A 103 -1.33 -6.26 -6.83
N GLY A 104 -0.71 -6.32 -5.64
CA GLY A 104 -1.04 -7.27 -4.58
C GLY A 104 -0.53 -8.70 -4.78
N VAL A 105 0.20 -9.00 -5.87
CA VAL A 105 0.65 -10.36 -6.21
C VAL A 105 2.16 -10.43 -6.39
N ILE A 106 2.70 -9.61 -7.28
CA ILE A 106 4.12 -9.61 -7.63
C ILE A 106 4.87 -8.77 -6.59
N LYS A 107 6.09 -9.18 -6.26
CA LYS A 107 6.98 -8.40 -5.38
C LYS A 107 7.06 -6.95 -5.83
N MET A 108 7.13 -6.04 -4.86
CA MET A 108 7.27 -4.62 -5.13
C MET A 108 8.55 -4.32 -5.91
N SER A 109 8.44 -3.56 -7.01
CA SER A 109 9.56 -3.17 -7.85
C SER A 109 9.31 -1.87 -8.60
N LYS A 110 10.28 -0.95 -8.55
CA LYS A 110 10.22 0.30 -9.33
C LYS A 110 10.14 0.05 -10.84
N SER A 111 10.81 -0.99 -11.34
CA SER A 111 10.80 -1.33 -12.77
C SER A 111 9.45 -1.85 -13.28
N LEU A 112 8.64 -2.41 -12.38
CA LEU A 112 7.31 -2.91 -12.70
C LEU A 112 6.23 -1.82 -12.55
N GLY A 113 6.60 -0.64 -12.07
CA GLY A 113 5.65 0.45 -11.81
C GLY A 113 4.68 0.18 -10.65
N ASN A 114 4.90 -0.88 -9.87
CA ASN A 114 4.04 -1.29 -8.75
C ASN A 114 4.59 -0.88 -7.37
N ALA A 115 5.56 0.06 -7.35
CA ALA A 115 6.26 0.45 -6.13
C ALA A 115 5.60 1.63 -5.40
N ILE A 116 5.64 1.54 -4.07
CA ILE A 116 5.33 2.61 -3.13
C ILE A 116 6.66 3.10 -2.56
N GLY A 117 7.05 4.33 -2.89
CA GLY A 117 8.35 4.86 -2.51
C GLY A 117 8.31 5.53 -1.14
N ILE A 118 9.27 5.20 -0.26
CA ILE A 118 9.37 5.79 1.09
C ILE A 118 9.68 7.30 1.11
N THR A 119 10.15 7.85 -0.01
CA THR A 119 10.48 9.28 -0.18
C THR A 119 9.50 10.00 -1.09
N GLU A 120 8.39 9.36 -1.45
CA GLU A 120 7.34 9.99 -2.26
C GLU A 120 6.57 11.03 -1.42
N PRO A 121 5.88 12.00 -2.03
CA PRO A 121 4.97 12.87 -1.31
C PRO A 121 3.95 12.05 -0.50
N PRO A 122 3.54 12.52 0.70
CA PRO A 122 2.64 11.76 1.56
C PRO A 122 1.29 11.46 0.89
N GLU A 123 0.78 12.38 0.06
CA GLU A 123 -0.45 12.19 -0.70
C GLU A 123 -0.33 11.07 -1.75
N ASP A 124 0.83 10.98 -2.42
CA ASP A 124 1.11 9.93 -3.41
C ASP A 124 1.27 8.57 -2.73
N MET A 125 2.01 8.51 -1.62
CA MET A 125 2.17 7.30 -0.82
C MET A 125 0.81 6.79 -0.34
N TYR A 126 0.02 7.68 0.26
CA TYR A 126 -1.32 7.35 0.77
C TYR A 126 -2.24 6.87 -0.36
N GLY A 127 -2.26 7.57 -1.50
CA GLY A 127 -3.04 7.18 -2.67
C GLY A 127 -2.66 5.81 -3.22
N LYS A 128 -1.36 5.49 -3.29
CA LYS A 128 -0.88 4.16 -3.70
C LYS A 128 -1.25 3.07 -2.69
N LEU A 129 -1.14 3.33 -1.39
CA LEU A 129 -1.58 2.40 -0.35
C LEU A 129 -3.09 2.13 -0.44
N MET A 130 -3.89 3.15 -0.77
CA MET A 130 -5.32 2.97 -1.01
C MET A 130 -5.64 2.17 -2.29
N SER A 131 -4.69 2.09 -3.23
CA SER A 131 -4.85 1.36 -4.49
C SER A 131 -4.58 -0.15 -4.40
N ILE A 132 -3.97 -0.62 -3.31
CA ILE A 132 -3.66 -2.05 -3.15
C ILE A 132 -4.96 -2.88 -3.11
N PRO A 133 -4.99 -4.11 -3.64
CA PRO A 133 -6.16 -4.99 -3.53
C PRO A 133 -6.45 -5.37 -2.08
N ASP A 134 -7.71 -5.64 -1.78
CA ASP A 134 -8.14 -6.04 -0.42
C ASP A 134 -7.43 -7.33 0.05
N SER A 135 -7.15 -8.24 -0.89
CA SER A 135 -6.39 -9.48 -0.63
C SER A 135 -4.95 -9.26 -0.18
N ALA A 136 -4.38 -8.08 -0.45
CA ALA A 136 -3.03 -7.73 -0.01
C ALA A 136 -2.99 -7.03 1.35
N MET A 137 -4.14 -6.62 1.91
CA MET A 137 -4.16 -5.92 3.20
C MET A 137 -3.50 -6.74 4.33
N PRO A 138 -3.77 -8.05 4.51
CA PRO A 138 -3.19 -8.81 5.63
C PRO A 138 -1.66 -8.76 5.67
N ILE A 139 -1.00 -9.03 4.55
CA ILE A 139 0.48 -9.02 4.49
C ILE A 139 1.07 -7.61 4.69
N TYR A 140 0.34 -6.55 4.31
CA TYR A 140 0.77 -5.18 4.61
C TYR A 140 0.62 -4.84 6.09
N PHE A 141 -0.48 -5.25 6.73
CA PHE A 141 -0.64 -5.07 8.18
C PHE A 141 0.45 -5.82 8.94
N ASP A 142 0.66 -7.09 8.65
CA ASP A 142 1.64 -7.94 9.35
C ASP A 142 3.07 -7.42 9.24
N LEU A 143 3.45 -6.85 8.08
CA LEU A 143 4.83 -6.43 7.83
C LEU A 143 5.11 -4.97 8.15
N LEU A 144 4.10 -4.09 8.07
CA LEU A 144 4.32 -2.63 8.09
C LEU A 144 3.52 -1.90 9.18
N SER A 145 2.50 -2.52 9.77
CA SER A 145 1.73 -1.88 10.84
C SER A 145 2.49 -1.97 12.18
N PRO A 146 2.45 -0.93 13.02
CA PRO A 146 2.95 -1.00 14.39
C PRO A 146 2.02 -1.76 15.35
N MET A 147 0.88 -2.26 14.88
CA MET A 147 -0.15 -2.90 15.71
C MET A 147 0.27 -4.26 16.24
N HIS A 148 -0.25 -4.64 17.41
CA HIS A 148 -0.04 -5.98 17.92
C HIS A 148 -0.80 -7.02 17.06
N PRO A 149 -0.27 -8.24 16.84
CA PRO A 149 -0.93 -9.25 16.00
C PRO A 149 -2.38 -9.53 16.38
N SER A 150 -2.72 -9.53 17.68
CA SER A 150 -4.10 -9.72 18.14
C SER A 150 -5.06 -8.61 17.72
N GLU A 151 -4.58 -7.37 17.56
CA GLU A 151 -5.40 -6.25 17.08
C GLU A 151 -5.64 -6.36 15.57
N ILE A 152 -4.63 -6.80 14.82
CA ILE A 152 -4.74 -7.10 13.39
C ILE A 152 -5.76 -8.22 13.17
N GLU A 153 -5.67 -9.32 13.93
CA GLU A 153 -6.62 -10.44 13.88
C GLU A 153 -8.07 -9.99 14.16
N ALA A 154 -8.27 -9.10 15.15
CA ALA A 154 -9.59 -8.54 15.45
C ALA A 154 -10.15 -7.72 14.28
N ILE A 155 -9.34 -6.85 13.66
CA ILE A 155 -9.76 -6.03 12.51
C ILE A 155 -10.20 -6.91 11.34
N PHE A 156 -9.45 -7.97 11.02
CA PHE A 156 -9.81 -8.87 9.93
C PHE A 156 -11.03 -9.73 10.25
N SER A 157 -11.23 -10.10 11.52
CA SER A 157 -12.46 -10.79 11.96
C SER A 157 -13.71 -9.90 11.81
N GLU A 158 -13.64 -8.62 12.19
CA GLU A 158 -14.72 -7.63 11.98
C GLU A 158 -15.01 -7.43 10.49
N LEU A 159 -13.96 -7.43 9.65
CA LEU A 159 -14.07 -7.29 8.21
C LEU A 159 -14.81 -8.49 7.58
N GLU A 160 -14.47 -9.72 7.99
CA GLU A 160 -15.15 -10.94 7.53
C GLU A 160 -16.61 -11.02 8.00
N ALA A 161 -16.90 -10.51 9.21
CA ALA A 161 -18.26 -10.41 9.74
C ALA A 161 -19.10 -9.30 9.06
N GLY A 162 -18.48 -8.43 8.26
CA GLY A 162 -19.14 -7.30 7.62
C GLY A 162 -19.45 -6.13 8.56
N GLU A 163 -18.88 -6.13 9.76
CA GLU A 163 -19.02 -5.07 10.76
C GLU A 163 -18.16 -3.84 10.41
N ARG A 164 -17.09 -4.06 9.63
CA ARG A 164 -16.20 -3.02 9.13
C ARG A 164 -16.13 -3.03 7.61
N HIS A 165 -16.07 -1.84 7.00
CA HIS A 165 -15.94 -1.71 5.56
C HIS A 165 -14.46 -1.84 5.13
N PRO A 166 -14.12 -2.59 4.04
CA PRO A 166 -12.74 -2.78 3.59
C PRO A 166 -11.98 -1.47 3.36
N ARG A 167 -12.67 -0.46 2.81
CA ARG A 167 -12.11 0.88 2.62
C ARG A 167 -11.57 1.48 3.93
N ASP A 168 -12.30 1.36 5.03
CA ASP A 168 -11.94 2.00 6.29
C ASP A 168 -10.74 1.28 6.93
N VAL A 169 -10.65 -0.04 6.77
CA VAL A 169 -9.45 -0.84 7.10
C VAL A 169 -8.24 -0.37 6.29
N LYS A 170 -8.41 -0.16 4.99
CA LYS A 170 -7.32 0.30 4.11
C LYS A 170 -6.88 1.72 4.42
N MET A 171 -7.81 2.61 4.77
CA MET A 171 -7.49 3.96 5.22
C MET A 171 -6.68 3.96 6.52
N LEU A 172 -7.03 3.09 7.47
CA LEU A 172 -6.24 2.89 8.68
C LEU A 172 -4.80 2.46 8.35
N LEU A 173 -4.64 1.46 7.48
CA LEU A 173 -3.33 1.00 7.02
C LEU A 173 -2.53 2.11 6.33
N ALA A 174 -3.16 2.83 5.40
CA ALA A 174 -2.54 3.91 4.64
C ALA A 174 -2.05 5.01 5.57
N ARG A 175 -2.89 5.44 6.52
CA ARG A 175 -2.54 6.43 7.54
C ARG A 175 -1.34 5.99 8.37
N GLN A 176 -1.34 4.76 8.88
CA GLN A 176 -0.25 4.25 9.73
C GLN A 176 1.08 4.22 8.98
N ILE A 177 1.10 3.70 7.75
CA ILE A 177 2.33 3.62 6.97
C ILE A 177 2.82 5.02 6.58
N THR A 178 1.92 5.92 6.16
CA THR A 178 2.29 7.31 5.86
C THR A 178 2.81 8.04 7.09
N GLU A 179 2.24 7.79 8.28
CA GLU A 179 2.68 8.38 9.54
C GLU A 179 4.12 7.95 9.91
N VAL A 180 4.48 6.68 9.68
CA VAL A 180 5.83 6.17 9.94
C VAL A 180 6.90 6.93 9.15
N PHE A 181 6.63 7.30 7.89
CA PHE A 181 7.63 7.94 7.02
C PHE A 181 7.53 9.47 6.98
N HIS A 182 6.34 10.05 7.17
CA HIS A 182 6.09 11.49 7.00
C HIS A 182 5.59 12.19 8.27
N GLY A 183 5.31 11.45 9.34
CA GLY A 183 4.77 11.98 10.59
C GLY A 183 3.24 12.13 10.58
N PRO A 184 2.64 12.33 11.77
CA PRO A 184 1.19 12.27 11.96
C PRO A 184 0.42 13.36 11.21
N GLU A 185 0.92 14.60 11.22
CA GLU A 185 0.26 15.71 10.54
C GLU A 185 0.21 15.53 9.02
N ALA A 186 1.27 14.96 8.43
CA ALA A 186 1.32 14.71 6.99
C ALA A 186 0.38 13.56 6.59
N ALA A 187 0.29 12.52 7.42
CA ALA A 187 -0.65 11.42 7.22
C ALA A 187 -2.11 11.87 7.31
N GLU A 188 -2.44 12.74 8.27
CA GLU A 188 -3.78 13.31 8.40
C GLU A 188 -4.16 14.16 7.19
N ARG A 189 -3.27 15.06 6.74
CA ARG A 189 -3.50 15.85 5.51
C ARG A 189 -3.66 14.96 4.28
N ALA A 190 -2.86 13.91 4.14
CA ALA A 190 -2.97 12.98 3.03
C ALA A 190 -4.30 12.21 3.05
N GLU A 191 -4.78 11.81 4.22
CA GLU A 191 -6.09 11.19 4.41
C GLU A 191 -7.23 12.13 4.02
N GLU A 192 -7.19 13.39 4.47
CA GLU A 192 -8.17 14.43 4.12
C GLU A 192 -8.17 14.74 2.63
N HIS A 193 -6.97 14.87 2.04
CA HIS A 193 -6.79 15.06 0.61
C HIS A 193 -7.40 13.89 -0.17
N PHE A 194 -7.11 12.66 0.24
CA PHE A 194 -7.69 11.47 -0.38
C PHE A 194 -9.22 11.46 -0.29
N LYS A 195 -9.80 11.77 0.88
CA LYS A 195 -11.26 11.87 1.04
C LYS A 195 -11.86 12.90 0.09
N THR A 196 -11.24 14.07 -0.05
CA THR A 196 -11.70 15.15 -0.91
C THR A 196 -11.60 14.76 -2.38
N VAL A 197 -10.44 14.29 -2.84
CA VAL A 197 -10.23 13.87 -4.23
C VAL A 197 -11.09 12.67 -4.60
N PHE A 198 -11.29 11.72 -3.69
CA PHE A 198 -12.16 10.57 -3.91
C PHE A 198 -13.62 10.99 -4.02
N GLN A 199 -14.10 11.90 -3.16
CA GLN A 199 -15.43 12.49 -3.30
C GLN A 199 -15.59 13.27 -4.61
N GLN A 200 -14.54 14.00 -5.04
CA GLN A 200 -14.54 14.71 -6.32
C GLN A 200 -14.52 13.75 -7.52
N ARG A 201 -13.85 12.60 -7.44
CA ARG A 201 -13.92 11.56 -8.47
C ARG A 201 -15.25 10.80 -8.49
N GLU A 202 -16.00 10.80 -7.38
CA GLU A 202 -17.40 10.34 -7.41
C GLU A 202 -18.32 11.32 -8.15
N LEU A 203 -17.95 12.61 -8.26
CA LEU A 203 -18.67 13.56 -9.09
C LEU A 203 -18.38 13.27 -10.57
N PRO A 204 -19.41 13.10 -11.42
CA PRO A 204 -19.22 13.04 -12.87
C PRO A 204 -18.47 14.27 -13.40
N GLU A 205 -17.60 14.10 -14.40
CA GLU A 205 -16.89 15.21 -15.07
C GLU A 205 -17.85 16.23 -15.70
N GLU A 206 -19.04 15.76 -16.11
CA GLU A 206 -20.16 16.60 -16.54
C GLU A 206 -21.34 16.42 -15.59
N LEU A 207 -21.64 17.46 -14.79
CA LEU A 207 -22.83 17.50 -13.95
C LEU A 207 -24.00 18.05 -14.76
N PRO A 208 -25.16 17.34 -14.81
CA PRO A 208 -26.39 17.92 -15.31
C PRO A 208 -26.73 19.19 -14.51
N ILE A 209 -26.87 20.32 -15.21
CA ILE A 209 -27.19 21.61 -14.60
C ILE A 209 -28.71 21.78 -14.53
N HIS A 210 -29.23 22.15 -13.37
CA HIS A 210 -30.62 22.54 -13.19
C HIS A 210 -30.71 23.95 -12.60
N ARG A 211 -31.45 24.83 -13.28
CA ARG A 211 -31.65 26.21 -12.82
C ARG A 211 -32.86 26.30 -11.88
N LEU A 212 -32.64 26.81 -10.68
CA LEU A 212 -33.67 27.14 -9.70
C LEU A 212 -34.03 28.62 -9.78
N THR A 213 -35.28 28.93 -10.11
CA THR A 213 -35.79 30.32 -10.15
C THR A 213 -36.57 30.71 -8.89
N GLU A 214 -37.04 29.73 -8.13
CA GLU A 214 -37.82 29.93 -6.90
C GLU A 214 -37.50 28.85 -5.88
N PRO A 215 -37.78 29.06 -4.57
CA PRO A 215 -37.61 28.01 -3.57
C PRO A 215 -38.53 26.80 -3.82
N VAL A 216 -37.94 25.61 -3.90
CA VAL A 216 -38.67 24.35 -4.15
C VAL A 216 -38.43 23.37 -3.00
N SER A 217 -39.44 22.56 -2.65
CA SER A 217 -39.25 21.46 -1.70
C SER A 217 -38.23 20.44 -2.24
N LEU A 218 -37.30 20.00 -1.40
CA LEU A 218 -36.30 19.00 -1.76
C LEU A 218 -36.94 17.72 -2.34
N VAL A 219 -38.08 17.29 -1.79
CA VAL A 219 -38.83 16.12 -2.28
C VAL A 219 -39.37 16.36 -3.70
N ASP A 220 -39.90 17.55 -3.96
CA ASP A 220 -40.45 17.92 -5.25
C ASP A 220 -39.35 18.10 -6.29
N LEU A 221 -38.21 18.68 -5.89
CA LEU A 221 -37.02 18.82 -6.72
C LEU A 221 -36.50 17.45 -7.17
N ILE A 222 -36.28 16.52 -6.23
CA ILE A 222 -35.82 15.15 -6.53
C ILE A 222 -36.77 14.43 -7.50
N ALA A 223 -38.08 14.55 -7.27
CA ALA A 223 -39.08 13.93 -8.14
C ALA A 223 -39.14 14.58 -9.53
N SER A 224 -39.05 15.92 -9.61
CA SER A 224 -39.10 16.67 -10.88
C SER A 224 -37.89 16.38 -11.78
N LEU A 225 -36.73 16.12 -11.16
CA LEU A 225 -35.50 15.74 -11.83
C LEU A 225 -35.43 14.24 -12.17
N ASN A 226 -36.49 13.47 -11.89
CA ASN A 226 -36.54 12.01 -12.04
C ASN A 226 -35.38 11.28 -11.33
N LEU A 227 -34.88 11.84 -10.21
CA LEU A 227 -33.82 11.21 -9.40
C LEU A 227 -34.39 10.15 -8.43
N ALA A 228 -35.72 10.05 -8.35
CA ALA A 228 -36.46 9.00 -7.67
C ALA A 228 -37.73 8.65 -8.46
N SER A 229 -38.22 7.41 -8.36
CA SER A 229 -39.42 6.96 -9.10
C SER A 229 -40.72 7.61 -8.63
N SER A 230 -40.74 8.18 -7.42
CA SER A 230 -41.90 8.88 -6.86
C SER A 230 -41.50 9.82 -5.71
N LYS A 231 -42.39 10.76 -5.36
CA LYS A 231 -42.23 11.61 -4.16
C LYS A 231 -42.09 10.77 -2.88
N SER A 232 -42.77 9.64 -2.79
CA SER A 232 -42.66 8.73 -1.63
C SER A 232 -41.28 8.08 -1.55
N GLU A 233 -40.68 7.72 -2.68
CA GLU A 233 -39.31 7.23 -2.72
C GLU A 233 -38.29 8.32 -2.36
N ALA A 234 -38.48 9.54 -2.85
CA ALA A 234 -37.65 10.68 -2.48
C ALA A 234 -37.63 10.91 -0.96
N ARG A 235 -38.80 10.89 -0.30
CA ARG A 235 -38.90 10.98 1.17
C ARG A 235 -38.14 9.86 1.88
N ARG A 236 -38.29 8.63 1.40
CA ARG A 236 -37.58 7.46 1.95
C ARG A 236 -36.06 7.64 1.84
N LEU A 237 -35.56 8.11 0.70
CA LEU A 237 -34.12 8.34 0.48
C LEU A 237 -33.57 9.42 1.41
N ILE A 238 -34.30 10.50 1.63
CA ILE A 238 -33.94 11.56 2.59
C ILE A 238 -33.85 10.98 4.01
N GLN A 239 -34.89 10.27 4.45
CA GLN A 239 -34.92 9.65 5.79
C GLN A 239 -33.81 8.61 6.02
N GLN A 240 -33.41 7.90 4.96
CA GLN A 240 -32.33 6.91 5.00
C GLN A 240 -30.93 7.54 4.87
N GLY A 241 -30.82 8.87 4.80
CA GLY A 241 -29.55 9.59 4.66
C GLY A 241 -28.88 9.40 3.30
N GLY A 242 -29.67 9.06 2.27
CA GLY A 242 -29.23 8.85 0.90
C GLY A 242 -29.24 10.11 0.04
N VAL A 243 -29.52 11.29 0.61
CA VAL A 243 -29.54 12.57 -0.09
C VAL A 243 -28.56 13.54 0.58
N THR A 244 -27.70 14.16 -0.23
CA THR A 244 -26.75 15.18 0.24
C THR A 244 -26.81 16.44 -0.62
N LEU A 245 -26.65 17.61 0.00
CA LEU A 245 -26.44 18.90 -0.65
C LEU A 245 -25.01 19.36 -0.32
N ASP A 246 -24.18 19.63 -1.34
CA ASP A 246 -22.76 20.00 -1.16
C ASP A 246 -21.98 19.06 -0.23
N GLY A 247 -22.33 17.77 -0.26
CA GLY A 247 -21.70 16.74 0.58
C GLY A 247 -22.30 16.61 1.99
N GLU A 248 -23.16 17.52 2.42
CA GLU A 248 -23.86 17.43 3.71
C GLU A 248 -25.15 16.61 3.61
N LYS A 249 -25.34 15.65 4.52
CA LYS A 249 -26.55 14.81 4.55
C LYS A 249 -27.77 15.63 4.99
N VAL A 250 -28.85 15.51 4.22
CA VAL A 250 -30.13 16.16 4.56
C VAL A 250 -31.12 15.11 5.09
N GLY A 251 -31.58 15.30 6.33
CA GLY A 251 -32.61 14.44 6.96
C GLY A 251 -34.01 15.08 7.02
N GLU A 252 -34.12 16.38 6.74
CA GLU A 252 -35.36 17.14 6.80
C GLU A 252 -36.17 16.96 5.51
N ILE A 253 -37.33 16.33 5.60
CA ILE A 253 -38.22 16.05 4.45
C ILE A 253 -38.83 17.33 3.88
N ASP A 254 -39.13 18.30 4.75
CA ASP A 254 -39.77 19.55 4.38
C ASP A 254 -38.75 20.66 4.04
N ARG A 255 -37.48 20.29 3.83
CA ARG A 255 -36.42 21.23 3.47
C ARG A 255 -36.76 21.92 2.16
N LEU A 256 -36.71 23.26 2.18
CA LEU A 256 -36.77 24.08 0.97
C LEU A 256 -35.36 24.35 0.46
N VAL A 257 -35.17 24.19 -0.85
CA VAL A 257 -33.94 24.55 -1.56
C VAL A 257 -34.22 25.86 -2.30
N ALA A 258 -33.53 26.93 -1.90
CA ALA A 258 -33.66 28.24 -2.51
C ALA A 258 -32.57 28.47 -3.58
N PRO A 259 -32.81 29.33 -4.59
CA PRO A 259 -31.76 29.80 -5.48
C PRO A 259 -30.61 30.43 -4.69
N SER A 260 -29.37 30.10 -5.06
CA SER A 260 -28.14 30.58 -4.41
C SER A 260 -27.23 31.22 -5.46
N GLU A 261 -26.44 32.23 -5.06
CA GLU A 261 -25.40 32.83 -5.92
C GLU A 261 -24.26 31.84 -6.21
N THR A 262 -24.06 30.85 -5.36
CA THR A 262 -23.11 29.75 -5.55
C THR A 262 -23.82 28.48 -6.03
N PRO A 263 -23.28 27.76 -7.03
CA PRO A 263 -23.79 26.45 -7.42
C PRO A 263 -23.78 25.47 -6.25
N VAL A 264 -24.83 24.65 -6.15
CA VAL A 264 -24.99 23.64 -5.09
C VAL A 264 -25.16 22.27 -5.74
N VAL A 265 -24.38 21.28 -5.34
CA VAL A 265 -24.49 19.92 -5.87
C VAL A 265 -25.49 19.11 -5.06
N LEU A 266 -26.59 18.72 -5.70
CA LEU A 266 -27.54 17.73 -5.20
C LEU A 266 -27.08 16.33 -5.60
N ARG A 267 -26.84 15.47 -4.61
CA ARG A 267 -26.58 14.05 -4.82
C ARG A 267 -27.70 13.21 -4.20
N VAL A 268 -28.20 12.28 -5.01
CA VAL A 268 -29.23 11.30 -4.62
C VAL A 268 -28.67 9.89 -4.84
N GLY A 269 -28.41 9.18 -3.74
CA GLY A 269 -27.76 7.87 -3.77
C GLY A 269 -26.32 7.94 -4.28
N LYS A 270 -25.85 6.85 -4.92
CA LYS A 270 -24.45 6.73 -5.36
C LYS A 270 -24.16 7.26 -6.77
N ARG A 271 -25.19 7.44 -7.61
CA ARG A 271 -25.02 7.63 -9.07
C ARG A 271 -25.71 8.86 -9.64
N HIS A 272 -26.58 9.52 -8.88
CA HIS A 272 -27.34 10.66 -9.37
C HIS A 272 -26.79 11.94 -8.77
N PHE A 273 -26.29 12.83 -9.63
CA PHE A 273 -25.71 14.11 -9.28
C PHE A 273 -26.31 15.16 -10.20
N VAL A 274 -26.66 16.32 -9.65
CA VAL A 274 -27.18 17.47 -10.38
C VAL A 274 -26.59 18.73 -9.75
N GLU A 275 -26.06 19.63 -10.56
CA GLU A 275 -25.62 20.95 -10.12
C GLU A 275 -26.80 21.92 -10.19
N LEU A 276 -27.14 22.53 -9.05
CA LEU A 276 -28.21 23.50 -8.91
C LEU A 276 -27.61 24.90 -9.04
N VAL A 277 -28.07 25.65 -10.03
CA VAL A 277 -27.63 27.04 -10.29
C VAL A 277 -28.81 27.99 -10.20
N SER A 278 -28.56 29.28 -9.97
CA SER A 278 -29.60 30.33 -10.07
C SER A 278 -29.84 30.81 -11.50
#